data_AF-A0A919B1G1-F1
#
_entry.id   AF-A0A919B1G1-F1
#
_cell.length_a   1.000
_cell.length_b   1.000
_cell.length_c   1.000
_cell.angle_alpha   90.00
_cell.angle_beta   90.00
_cell.angle_gamma   90.00
#
_symmetry.space_group_name_H-M   'P 1'
#
loop_
_entity.id
_entity.type
_entity.pdbx_description
1 polymer ?
#
loop_
_entity_poly.entity_id
_entity_poly.type
_entity_poly.pdbx_seq_one_letter_code
_entity_poly.pdbx_strand_id
1 'polypeptide(L)'
;MRPLRPIRLRTTVGYLVAAAAAAVLATAGPAASPASASPLDIPPSGANDWSCKPDSAHPQPVVLVNGTFKLMAENWAKLSPRLKEAGYCVFAFNYGHLETDPVPESAAQLRDFVEAVRGATGAAKVDIVGHSQGGMMPRYYVKFLGGADKVDDLVGIVPSNHGTKNPLAIPAGYTVCPSCLDQRWGSDLLAKLNAGDETPAGPDYTVITTRHDEVVIPYTSALLGGPAEHLTNVVLQDACPLDLFMHDQATKDPVVAQWVLNALAHEGPADPAFRPRCIGGA
;
A
#
# COMPACT_ATOMS: atom_id res chain seq x y z
N MET A 1 -91.03 -32.78 -47.53
CA MET A 1 -91.96 -31.70 -47.94
C MET A 1 -91.58 -30.43 -47.19
N ARG A 2 -91.26 -29.36 -47.94
CA ARG A 2 -91.48 -27.93 -47.65
C ARG A 2 -90.86 -27.30 -46.36
N PRO A 3 -90.64 -25.96 -46.38
CA PRO A 3 -89.37 -25.31 -46.05
C PRO A 3 -89.45 -24.52 -44.74
N LEU A 4 -88.41 -23.74 -44.39
CA LEU A 4 -88.52 -22.39 -43.79
C LEU A 4 -87.10 -21.78 -43.57
N ARG A 5 -86.81 -20.68 -44.29
CA ARG A 5 -85.98 -19.55 -43.80
C ARG A 5 -86.83 -18.74 -42.79
N PRO A 6 -86.34 -17.81 -41.92
CA PRO A 6 -85.19 -16.89 -42.02
C PRO A 6 -84.41 -16.78 -40.66
N ILE A 7 -83.41 -15.94 -40.38
CA ILE A 7 -83.36 -14.47 -40.23
C ILE A 7 -81.89 -14.07 -39.96
N ARG A 8 -81.50 -12.89 -40.48
CA ARG A 8 -80.22 -12.21 -40.27
C ARG A 8 -80.05 -11.76 -38.81
N LEU A 9 -78.83 -11.84 -38.27
CA LEU A 9 -78.35 -10.81 -37.35
C LEU A 9 -76.94 -10.36 -37.76
N ARG A 10 -76.81 -9.03 -37.88
CA ARG A 10 -75.58 -8.30 -38.15
C ARG A 10 -74.75 -8.24 -36.87
N THR A 11 -73.44 -8.44 -36.99
CA THR A 11 -72.48 -7.60 -36.26
C THR A 11 -71.17 -7.58 -37.03
N THR A 12 -70.86 -6.41 -37.55
CA THR A 12 -69.59 -6.00 -38.13
C THR A 12 -68.52 -6.00 -37.03
N VAL A 13 -67.43 -6.72 -37.23
CA VAL A 13 -66.17 -6.47 -36.53
C VAL A 13 -65.13 -6.19 -37.60
N GLY A 14 -64.91 -4.90 -37.85
CA GLY A 14 -63.63 -4.45 -38.39
C GLY A 14 -62.64 -4.35 -37.22
N TYR A 15 -61.37 -4.62 -37.46
CA TYR A 15 -60.30 -3.62 -37.39
C TYR A 15 -58.95 -4.29 -37.73
N LEU A 16 -58.42 -3.86 -38.87
CA LEU A 16 -57.02 -3.52 -39.17
C LEU A 16 -55.90 -4.32 -38.47
N VAL A 17 -55.17 -5.09 -39.28
CA VAL A 17 -53.86 -5.65 -38.95
C VAL A 17 -52.84 -4.51 -38.85
N ALA A 18 -52.34 -4.26 -37.65
CA ALA A 18 -51.20 -3.38 -37.40
C ALA A 18 -49.89 -4.17 -37.57
N ALA A 19 -49.04 -3.77 -38.51
CA ALA A 19 -47.65 -4.18 -38.56
C ALA A 19 -46.83 -3.15 -37.77
N ALA A 20 -46.29 -3.56 -36.62
CA ALA A 20 -45.33 -2.76 -35.85
C ALA A 20 -43.95 -3.43 -35.90
N ALA A 21 -43.03 -2.82 -36.63
CA ALA A 21 -41.61 -3.12 -36.56
C ALA A 21 -41.04 -2.50 -35.27
N ALA A 22 -40.56 -3.33 -34.35
CA ALA A 22 -39.75 -2.89 -33.22
C ALA A 22 -38.29 -3.24 -33.52
N ALA A 23 -37.51 -2.25 -33.95
CA ALA A 23 -36.06 -2.35 -34.02
C ALA A 23 -35.47 -1.52 -32.87
N VAL A 24 -34.65 -2.21 -32.08
CA VAL A 24 -34.06 -1.83 -30.79
C VAL A 24 -33.29 -0.50 -30.87
N LEU A 25 -33.68 0.49 -30.05
CA LEU A 25 -32.79 1.61 -29.72
C LEU A 25 -31.70 1.08 -28.78
N ALA A 26 -30.47 0.93 -29.30
CA ALA A 26 -29.29 0.81 -28.46
C ALA A 26 -29.04 2.18 -27.79
N THR A 27 -29.35 2.28 -26.51
CA THR A 27 -28.90 3.40 -25.68
C THR A 27 -27.42 3.20 -25.40
N ALA A 28 -26.57 3.73 -26.29
CA ALA A 28 -25.17 3.97 -25.95
C ALA A 28 -25.15 5.02 -24.81
N GLY A 29 -25.03 4.55 -23.58
CA GLY A 29 -24.72 5.41 -22.44
C GLY A 29 -23.38 6.11 -22.69
N PRO A 30 -23.16 7.32 -22.15
CA PRO A 30 -21.89 7.99 -22.29
C PRO A 30 -20.80 7.08 -21.76
N ALA A 31 -19.82 6.74 -22.61
CA ALA A 31 -18.60 6.10 -22.17
C ALA A 31 -18.00 6.97 -21.07
N ALA A 32 -17.74 6.37 -19.90
CA ALA A 32 -17.01 7.06 -18.85
C ALA A 32 -15.67 7.50 -19.43
N SER A 33 -15.44 8.81 -19.50
CA SER A 33 -14.11 9.34 -19.80
C SER A 33 -13.12 8.74 -18.79
N PRO A 34 -11.94 8.25 -19.21
CA PRO A 34 -10.94 7.85 -18.24
C PRO A 34 -10.68 9.07 -17.35
N ALA A 35 -10.84 8.90 -16.04
CA ALA A 35 -10.46 9.92 -15.08
C ALA A 35 -9.02 10.33 -15.42
N SER A 36 -8.80 11.61 -15.72
CA SER A 36 -7.45 12.13 -15.93
C SER A 36 -6.65 11.81 -14.67
N ALA A 37 -5.63 10.95 -14.79
CA ALA A 37 -4.73 10.66 -13.69
C ALA A 37 -4.15 12.00 -13.19
N SER A 38 -4.19 12.24 -11.89
CA SER A 38 -3.62 13.47 -11.33
C SER A 38 -2.13 13.54 -11.71
N PRO A 39 -1.58 14.72 -11.99
CA PRO A 39 -0.16 14.88 -12.30
C PRO A 39 0.76 14.46 -11.14
N LEU A 40 0.21 14.29 -9.93
CA LEU A 40 0.90 13.80 -8.75
C LEU A 40 0.97 12.26 -8.69
N ASP A 41 0.12 11.55 -9.43
CA ASP A 41 -0.03 10.09 -9.38
C ASP A 41 0.83 9.36 -10.42
N ILE A 42 2.02 9.90 -10.70
CA ILE A 42 2.98 9.25 -11.59
C ILE A 42 3.62 8.08 -10.84
N PRO A 43 3.51 6.82 -11.30
CA PRO A 43 4.16 5.70 -10.65
C PRO A 43 5.68 5.79 -10.78
N PRO A 44 6.45 5.34 -9.77
CA PRO A 44 7.89 5.16 -9.92
C PRO A 44 8.19 4.10 -10.98
N SER A 45 9.39 4.16 -11.58
CA SER A 45 9.82 3.16 -12.56
C SER A 45 9.71 1.74 -11.97
N GLY A 46 9.14 0.82 -12.75
CA GLY A 46 8.95 -0.59 -12.36
C GLY A 46 7.68 -0.89 -11.56
N ALA A 47 6.92 0.13 -11.14
CA ALA A 47 5.68 -0.05 -10.38
C ALA A 47 4.41 0.15 -11.22
N ASN A 48 3.29 -0.36 -10.71
CA ASN A 48 1.92 -0.17 -11.21
C ASN A 48 1.67 -0.74 -12.61
N ASP A 49 2.39 -1.80 -12.98
CA ASP A 49 1.94 -2.70 -14.03
C ASP A 49 0.83 -3.62 -13.47
N TRP A 50 -0.42 -3.16 -13.59
CA TRP A 50 -1.60 -3.88 -13.12
C TRP A 50 -1.90 -5.18 -13.89
N SER A 51 -1.15 -5.48 -14.94
CA SER A 51 -1.20 -6.78 -15.63
C SER A 51 -0.20 -7.79 -15.08
N CYS A 52 0.73 -7.35 -14.22
CA CYS A 52 1.77 -8.20 -13.64
C CYS A 52 1.16 -9.36 -12.84
N LYS A 53 1.74 -10.56 -13.02
CA LYS A 53 1.36 -11.77 -12.30
C LYS A 53 2.57 -12.28 -11.51
N PRO A 54 2.48 -12.30 -10.16
CA PRO A 54 3.48 -12.94 -9.31
C PRO A 54 3.72 -14.39 -9.74
N ASP A 55 4.96 -14.86 -9.62
CA ASP A 55 5.34 -16.23 -9.96
C ASP A 55 5.68 -17.04 -8.69
N SER A 56 6.14 -18.28 -8.84
CA SER A 56 6.47 -19.12 -7.68
C SER A 56 7.72 -18.70 -6.91
N ALA A 57 8.60 -17.89 -7.51
CA ALA A 57 9.78 -17.36 -6.86
C ALA A 57 9.45 -16.11 -6.05
N HIS A 58 8.52 -15.29 -6.54
CA HIS A 58 8.00 -14.10 -5.87
C HIS A 58 6.47 -14.11 -5.86
N PRO A 59 5.81 -14.94 -5.01
CA PRO A 59 4.35 -15.13 -5.04
C PRO A 59 3.55 -13.92 -4.53
N GLN A 60 4.17 -13.04 -3.75
CA GLN A 60 3.57 -11.87 -3.16
C GLN A 60 3.96 -10.63 -3.98
N PRO A 61 2.99 -9.83 -4.45
CA PRO A 61 3.29 -8.51 -5.01
C PRO A 61 3.65 -7.55 -3.88
N VAL A 62 4.58 -6.64 -4.17
CA VAL A 62 5.09 -5.66 -3.22
C VAL A 62 4.31 -4.36 -3.31
N VAL A 63 3.80 -3.86 -2.19
CA VAL A 63 3.14 -2.56 -2.04
C VAL A 63 4.08 -1.59 -1.33
N LEU A 64 4.42 -0.52 -2.04
CA LEU A 64 5.29 0.55 -1.57
C LEU A 64 4.47 1.68 -0.93
N VAL A 65 4.78 2.03 0.32
CA VAL A 65 4.01 3.00 1.13
C VAL A 65 4.92 4.17 1.54
N ASN A 66 4.82 5.28 0.82
CA ASN A 66 5.69 6.45 0.99
C ASN A 66 5.54 7.14 2.37
N GLY A 67 6.53 7.97 2.72
CA GLY A 67 6.58 8.73 3.97
C GLY A 67 5.82 10.05 3.91
N THR A 68 5.79 10.78 5.04
CA THR A 68 5.11 12.09 5.12
C THR A 68 5.67 13.08 4.10
N PHE A 69 4.80 13.79 3.39
CA PHE A 69 5.15 14.79 2.37
C PHE A 69 5.90 14.23 1.14
N LYS A 70 5.71 12.94 0.82
CA LYS A 70 6.43 12.29 -0.28
C LYS A 70 5.48 11.71 -1.30
N LEU A 71 5.64 12.12 -2.56
CA LEU A 71 5.01 11.42 -3.68
C LEU A 71 5.71 10.08 -3.92
N MET A 72 4.93 9.07 -4.31
CA MET A 72 5.43 7.72 -4.60
C MET A 72 6.58 7.71 -5.63
N ALA A 73 6.52 8.56 -6.67
CA ALA A 73 7.56 8.66 -7.68
C ALA A 73 8.92 9.06 -7.08
N GLU A 74 8.91 10.03 -6.17
CA GLU A 74 10.12 10.56 -5.54
C GLU A 74 10.65 9.60 -4.48
N ASN A 75 9.77 9.12 -3.60
CA ASN A 75 10.14 8.25 -2.48
C ASN A 75 10.79 6.95 -2.96
N TRP A 76 10.32 6.41 -4.09
CA TRP A 76 10.67 5.08 -4.56
C TRP A 76 11.51 5.06 -5.83
N ALA A 77 12.09 6.22 -6.21
CA ALA A 77 12.86 6.40 -7.43
C ALA A 77 14.05 5.43 -7.62
N LYS A 78 14.54 4.81 -6.52
CA LYS A 78 15.64 3.84 -6.55
C LYS A 78 15.23 2.43 -6.17
N LEU A 79 14.39 2.27 -5.14
CA LEU A 79 14.00 0.94 -4.67
C LEU A 79 13.02 0.23 -5.61
N SER A 80 12.03 0.95 -6.15
CA SER A 80 11.03 0.38 -7.06
C SER A 80 11.65 -0.32 -8.28
N PRO A 81 12.54 0.32 -9.08
CA PRO A 81 13.14 -0.35 -10.22
C PRO A 81 14.01 -1.54 -9.81
N ARG A 82 14.69 -1.49 -8.66
CA ARG A 82 15.50 -2.62 -8.15
C ARG A 82 14.65 -3.83 -7.77
N LEU A 83 13.51 -3.61 -7.12
CA LEU A 83 12.55 -4.67 -6.83
C LEU A 83 12.00 -5.27 -8.13
N LYS A 84 11.68 -4.43 -9.12
CA LYS A 84 11.23 -4.91 -10.43
C LYS A 84 12.29 -5.73 -11.16
N GLU A 85 13.55 -5.27 -11.15
CA GLU A 85 14.70 -5.99 -11.71
C GLU A 85 14.95 -7.32 -11.01
N ALA A 86 14.67 -7.39 -9.70
CA ALA A 86 14.72 -8.62 -8.92
C ALA A 86 13.54 -9.58 -9.19
N GLY A 87 12.54 -9.19 -10.00
CA GLY A 87 11.44 -10.06 -10.42
C GLY A 87 10.09 -9.79 -9.75
N TYR A 88 10.01 -8.86 -8.79
CA TYR A 88 8.77 -8.59 -8.06
C TYR A 88 7.74 -7.84 -8.93
N CYS A 89 6.46 -8.15 -8.73
CA CYS A 89 5.36 -7.26 -9.14
C CYS A 89 5.24 -6.13 -8.11
N VAL A 90 5.56 -4.90 -8.50
CA VAL A 90 5.63 -3.75 -7.60
C VAL A 90 4.45 -2.80 -7.82
N PHE A 91 3.86 -2.32 -6.74
CA PHE A 91 2.75 -1.38 -6.72
C PHE A 91 3.02 -0.24 -5.74
N ALA A 92 2.58 0.97 -6.05
CA ALA A 92 2.73 2.14 -5.21
C ALA A 92 1.52 3.07 -5.39
N PHE A 93 1.21 3.86 -4.38
CA PHE A 93 0.09 4.81 -4.39
C PHE A 93 0.40 6.01 -3.51
N ASN A 94 -0.12 7.18 -3.88
CA ASN A 94 -0.15 8.33 -2.97
C ASN A 94 -1.35 8.23 -2.05
N TYR A 95 -1.23 8.75 -0.83
CA TYR A 95 -2.29 8.64 0.17
C TYR A 95 -2.34 9.87 1.08
N GLY A 96 -3.46 10.03 1.80
CA GLY A 96 -3.63 11.00 2.87
C GLY A 96 -3.31 12.46 2.50
N HIS A 97 -3.55 12.89 1.26
CA HIS A 97 -3.23 14.24 0.78
C HIS A 97 -1.78 14.67 1.10
N LEU A 98 -0.79 14.01 0.48
CA LEU A 98 0.63 14.11 0.85
C LEU A 98 0.88 13.62 2.27
N GLU A 99 0.18 12.53 2.63
CA GLU A 99 0.37 11.79 3.86
C GLU A 99 0.14 12.64 5.13
N THR A 100 -0.61 13.73 4.99
CA THR A 100 -0.93 14.71 6.04
C THR A 100 -2.24 14.44 6.76
N ASP A 101 -3.21 13.78 6.11
CA ASP A 101 -4.45 13.31 6.72
C ASP A 101 -4.17 12.37 7.91
N PRO A 102 -5.09 12.24 8.87
CA PRO A 102 -4.85 11.39 10.02
C PRO A 102 -4.55 9.93 9.62
N VAL A 103 -3.73 9.28 10.44
CA VAL A 103 -3.16 7.96 10.12
C VAL A 103 -4.23 6.87 9.95
N PRO A 104 -5.34 6.82 10.71
CA PRO A 104 -6.38 5.82 10.51
C PRO A 104 -7.05 5.89 9.13
N GLU A 105 -7.27 7.08 8.58
CA GLU A 105 -7.84 7.32 7.25
C GLU A 105 -6.85 6.86 6.17
N SER A 106 -5.57 7.20 6.34
CA SER A 106 -4.49 6.71 5.48
C SER A 106 -4.40 5.18 5.48
N ALA A 107 -4.58 4.54 6.64
CA ALA A 107 -4.60 3.08 6.76
C ALA A 107 -5.82 2.43 6.08
N ALA A 108 -6.96 3.12 6.03
CA ALA A 108 -8.11 2.66 5.25
C ALA A 108 -7.84 2.74 3.74
N GLN A 109 -7.14 3.76 3.27
CA GLN A 109 -6.71 3.86 1.87
C GLN A 109 -5.71 2.74 1.53
N LEU A 110 -4.77 2.42 2.43
CA LEU A 110 -3.88 1.27 2.27
C LEU A 110 -4.65 -0.04 2.16
N ARG A 111 -5.63 -0.29 3.04
CA ARG A 111 -6.50 -1.47 2.95
C ARG A 111 -7.10 -1.59 1.56
N ASP A 112 -7.72 -0.53 1.06
CA ASP A 112 -8.41 -0.56 -0.23
C ASP A 112 -7.43 -0.78 -1.39
N PHE A 113 -6.22 -0.21 -1.30
CA PHE A 113 -5.15 -0.43 -2.27
C PHE A 113 -4.64 -1.87 -2.26
N VAL A 114 -4.41 -2.46 -1.07
CA VAL A 114 -4.01 -3.86 -0.92
C VAL A 114 -5.07 -4.80 -1.52
N GLU A 115 -6.36 -4.54 -1.29
CA GLU A 115 -7.43 -5.33 -1.90
C GLU A 115 -7.44 -5.20 -3.43
N ALA A 116 -7.21 -4.00 -3.98
CA ALA A 116 -7.10 -3.80 -5.42
C ALA A 116 -5.90 -4.58 -6.01
N VAL A 117 -4.74 -4.54 -5.36
CA VAL A 117 -3.53 -5.27 -5.79
C VAL A 117 -3.77 -6.78 -5.75
N ARG A 118 -4.34 -7.31 -4.67
CA ARG A 118 -4.70 -8.73 -4.55
C ARG A 118 -5.70 -9.16 -5.61
N GLY A 119 -6.73 -8.34 -5.86
CA GLY A 119 -7.73 -8.59 -6.90
C GLY A 119 -7.14 -8.61 -8.31
N ALA A 120 -6.22 -7.68 -8.62
CA ALA A 120 -5.58 -7.59 -9.93
C ALA A 120 -4.56 -8.71 -10.17
N THR A 121 -3.77 -9.06 -9.17
CA THR A 121 -2.71 -10.08 -9.29
C THR A 121 -3.23 -11.50 -9.13
N GLY A 122 -4.22 -11.69 -8.25
CA GLY A 122 -4.71 -13.00 -7.80
C GLY A 122 -3.95 -13.53 -6.56
N ALA A 123 -3.03 -12.74 -5.99
CA ALA A 123 -2.26 -13.15 -4.82
C ALA A 123 -3.10 -13.17 -3.54
N ALA A 124 -2.84 -14.15 -2.67
CA ALA A 124 -3.53 -14.27 -1.38
C ALA A 124 -3.09 -13.21 -0.37
N LYS A 125 -1.81 -12.80 -0.42
CA LYS A 125 -1.21 -11.77 0.42
C LYS A 125 -0.38 -10.80 -0.42
N VAL A 126 0.06 -9.70 0.19
CA VAL A 126 1.05 -8.75 -0.34
C VAL A 126 2.24 -8.66 0.60
N ASP A 127 3.37 -8.20 0.10
CA ASP A 127 4.44 -7.66 0.93
C ASP A 127 4.31 -6.14 1.00
N ILE A 128 4.60 -5.55 2.14
CA ILE A 128 4.58 -4.11 2.33
C ILE A 128 6.00 -3.62 2.61
N VAL A 129 6.46 -2.64 1.82
CA VAL A 129 7.68 -1.89 2.11
C VAL A 129 7.30 -0.44 2.32
N GLY A 130 7.51 0.04 3.55
CA GLY A 130 7.08 1.34 4.00
C GLY A 130 8.24 2.25 4.41
N HIS A 131 8.15 3.54 4.09
CA HIS A 131 9.14 4.53 4.51
C HIS A 131 8.54 5.48 5.56
N SER A 132 9.24 5.74 6.66
CA SER A 132 8.83 6.74 7.66
C SER A 132 7.41 6.47 8.18
N GLN A 133 6.47 7.41 8.07
CA GLN A 133 5.05 7.19 8.33
C GLN A 133 4.50 5.95 7.62
N GLY A 134 4.89 5.73 6.36
CA GLY A 134 4.45 4.59 5.57
C GLY A 134 5.02 3.26 6.04
N GLY A 135 6.04 3.24 6.91
CA GLY A 135 6.51 2.03 7.60
C GLY A 135 5.81 1.80 8.95
N MET A 136 5.23 2.84 9.56
CA MET A 136 4.47 2.73 10.81
C MET A 136 2.97 2.50 10.57
N MET A 137 2.36 3.30 9.69
CA MET A 137 0.93 3.28 9.39
C MET A 137 0.39 1.90 8.99
N PRO A 138 1.11 1.05 8.22
CA PRO A 138 0.64 -0.30 7.91
C PRO A 138 0.40 -1.17 9.14
N ARG A 139 1.05 -0.92 10.29
CA ARG A 139 0.74 -1.62 11.54
C ARG A 139 -0.68 -1.33 12.01
N TYR A 140 -1.22 -0.14 11.74
CA TYR A 140 -2.62 0.21 12.03
C TYR A 140 -3.57 -0.62 11.15
N TYR A 141 -3.23 -0.79 9.87
CA TYR A 141 -3.99 -1.66 8.95
C TYR A 141 -4.00 -3.12 9.45
N VAL A 142 -2.83 -3.65 9.81
CA VAL A 142 -2.68 -5.01 10.34
C VAL A 142 -3.50 -5.18 11.62
N LYS A 143 -3.36 -4.27 12.60
CA LYS A 143 -4.00 -4.40 13.92
C LYS A 143 -5.51 -4.18 13.91
N PHE A 144 -6.00 -3.20 13.16
CA PHE A 144 -7.34 -2.67 13.38
C PHE A 144 -8.26 -2.77 12.16
N LEU A 145 -7.71 -3.04 10.98
CA LEU A 145 -8.46 -3.01 9.72
C LEU A 145 -8.38 -4.35 8.96
N GLY A 146 -7.95 -5.42 9.64
CA GLY A 146 -7.96 -6.78 9.12
C GLY A 146 -6.86 -7.07 8.11
N GLY A 147 -5.68 -6.46 8.25
CA GLY A 147 -4.53 -6.72 7.39
C GLY A 147 -3.70 -7.96 7.76
N ALA A 148 -3.85 -8.49 8.97
CA ALA A 148 -3.02 -9.59 9.47
C ALA A 148 -3.00 -10.86 8.58
N ASP A 149 -4.11 -11.20 7.94
CA ASP A 149 -4.23 -12.34 7.03
C ASP A 149 -3.91 -12.01 5.56
N LYS A 150 -3.54 -10.76 5.26
CA LYS A 150 -3.37 -10.23 3.90
C LYS A 150 -1.97 -9.68 3.63
N VAL A 151 -1.15 -9.58 4.66
CA VAL A 151 0.23 -9.13 4.58
C VAL A 151 1.15 -10.31 4.96
N ASP A 152 2.17 -10.55 4.14
CA ASP A 152 3.18 -11.58 4.39
C ASP A 152 4.40 -10.96 5.05
N ASP A 153 5.02 -9.97 4.42
CA ASP A 153 6.06 -9.15 5.03
C ASP A 153 5.62 -7.70 5.28
N LEU A 154 6.07 -7.12 6.40
CA LEU A 154 6.04 -5.69 6.66
C LEU A 154 7.46 -5.20 6.94
N VAL A 155 8.07 -4.59 5.91
CA VAL A 155 9.40 -4.00 5.97
C VAL A 155 9.30 -2.49 6.17
N GLY A 156 9.66 -2.00 7.36
CA GLY A 156 9.71 -0.58 7.69
C GLY A 156 11.12 -0.01 7.53
N ILE A 157 11.27 0.99 6.65
CA ILE A 157 12.49 1.77 6.46
C ILE A 157 12.34 3.09 7.26
N VAL A 158 13.20 3.28 8.25
CA VAL A 158 13.18 4.38 9.23
C VAL A 158 11.76 4.71 9.77
N PRO A 159 10.96 3.71 10.18
CA PRO A 159 9.57 3.93 10.54
C PRO A 159 9.42 4.74 11.83
N SER A 160 8.37 5.57 11.93
CA SER A 160 8.05 6.33 13.14
C SER A 160 7.25 5.51 14.16
N ASN A 161 7.64 4.25 14.40
CA ASN A 161 6.86 3.27 15.18
C ASN A 161 6.48 3.70 16.60
N HIS A 162 7.38 4.43 17.28
CA HIS A 162 7.11 5.06 18.59
C HIS A 162 7.07 6.59 18.50
N GLY A 163 6.93 7.11 17.29
CA GLY A 163 6.87 8.52 16.97
C GLY A 163 8.23 9.20 17.02
N THR A 164 8.22 10.53 17.03
CA THR A 164 9.43 11.34 17.12
C THR A 164 9.37 12.36 18.24
N LYS A 165 10.52 12.62 18.87
CA LYS A 165 10.74 13.74 19.79
C LYS A 165 11.35 14.96 19.10
N ASN A 166 11.52 14.93 17.77
CA ASN A 166 12.06 16.06 17.03
C ASN A 166 11.16 17.29 17.21
N PRO A 167 11.68 18.41 17.78
CA PRO A 167 10.87 19.59 18.08
C PRO A 167 10.33 20.28 16.82
N LEU A 168 10.90 20.03 15.63
CA LEU A 168 10.43 20.58 14.36
C LEU A 168 9.20 19.86 13.81
N ALA A 169 8.93 18.62 14.22
CA ALA A 169 7.75 17.87 13.81
C ALA A 169 6.45 18.45 14.42
N ILE A 170 6.56 19.14 15.56
CA ILE A 170 5.41 19.62 16.34
C ILE A 170 4.73 20.85 15.68
N PRO A 171 5.45 21.90 15.23
CA PRO A 171 4.82 23.06 14.59
C PRO A 171 4.08 22.74 13.28
N ALA A 172 4.58 21.80 12.48
CA ALA A 172 3.93 21.39 11.23
C ALA A 172 2.56 20.72 11.47
N GLY A 173 2.43 19.97 12.57
CA GLY A 173 1.20 19.23 12.88
C GLY A 173 0.00 20.09 13.26
N TYR A 174 0.22 21.25 13.87
CA TYR A 174 -0.88 22.14 14.30
C TYR A 174 -1.50 22.98 13.18
N THR A 175 -1.05 22.84 11.94
CA THR A 175 -1.54 23.66 10.82
C THR A 175 -2.07 22.81 9.69
N VAL A 176 -1.23 22.00 9.06
CA VAL A 176 -1.54 21.32 7.80
C VAL A 176 -1.27 19.81 7.83
N CYS A 177 -0.88 19.25 8.97
CA CYS A 177 -0.45 17.86 9.07
C CYS A 177 -1.02 17.14 10.31
N PRO A 178 -2.32 16.79 10.35
CA PRO A 178 -2.88 15.91 11.36
C PRO A 178 -2.03 14.65 11.64
N SER A 179 -1.50 13.99 10.61
CA SER A 179 -0.61 12.83 10.79
C SER A 179 0.68 13.14 11.54
N CYS A 180 1.19 14.38 11.49
CA CYS A 180 2.36 14.79 12.28
C CYS A 180 2.04 14.83 13.78
N LEU A 181 0.79 15.14 14.17
CA LEU A 181 0.35 15.02 15.57
C LEU A 181 0.19 13.55 15.97
N ASP A 182 -0.31 12.71 15.07
CA ASP A 182 -0.39 11.27 15.27
C ASP A 182 1.01 10.64 15.44
N GLN A 183 2.01 11.12 14.70
CA GLN A 183 3.40 10.65 14.77
C GLN A 183 4.23 11.29 15.90
N ARG A 184 3.66 12.22 16.67
CA ARG A 184 4.35 12.82 17.82
C ARG A 184 4.52 11.77 18.90
N TRP A 185 5.72 11.69 19.48
CA TRP A 185 5.97 10.82 20.63
C TRP A 185 4.90 11.03 21.72
N GLY A 186 4.30 9.92 22.18
CA GLY A 186 3.25 9.95 23.20
C GLY A 186 1.88 10.46 22.71
N SER A 187 1.63 10.47 21.40
CA SER A 187 0.27 10.68 20.87
C SER A 187 -0.68 9.56 21.28
N ASP A 188 -1.97 9.86 21.34
CA ASP A 188 -3.00 8.85 21.63
C ASP A 188 -3.04 7.74 20.57
N LEU A 189 -2.77 8.09 19.31
CA LEU A 189 -2.67 7.12 18.23
C LEU A 189 -1.54 6.12 18.47
N LEU A 190 -0.33 6.58 18.80
CA LEU A 190 0.81 5.69 19.05
C LEU A 190 0.65 4.92 20.36
N ALA A 191 0.03 5.51 21.38
CA ALA A 191 -0.33 4.79 22.60
C ALA A 191 -1.28 3.63 22.29
N LYS A 192 -2.28 3.84 21.44
CA LYS A 192 -3.19 2.79 20.97
C LYS A 192 -2.48 1.77 20.09
N LEU A 193 -1.65 2.22 19.14
CA LEU A 193 -0.98 1.35 18.17
C LEU A 193 0.05 0.44 18.84
N ASN A 194 0.79 0.94 19.83
CA ASN A 194 1.81 0.19 20.56
C ASN A 194 1.27 -0.53 21.80
N ALA A 195 -0.04 -0.44 22.08
CA ALA A 195 -0.64 -1.23 23.15
C ALA A 195 -0.65 -2.73 22.78
N GLY A 196 -0.24 -3.57 23.74
CA GLY A 196 -0.18 -5.02 23.57
C GLY A 196 1.03 -5.44 22.75
N ASP A 197 0.83 -6.42 21.87
CA ASP A 197 1.88 -6.91 20.97
C ASP A 197 2.13 -5.91 19.84
N GLU A 198 3.35 -5.44 19.67
CA GLU A 198 3.73 -4.48 18.63
C GLU A 198 3.81 -5.11 17.23
N THR A 199 4.01 -6.43 17.17
CA THR A 199 4.16 -7.26 15.97
C THR A 199 3.14 -8.41 16.01
N PRO A 200 1.83 -8.12 15.92
CA PRO A 200 0.82 -9.16 15.96
C PRO A 200 1.02 -10.18 14.83
N ALA A 201 0.67 -11.44 15.11
CA ALA A 201 0.81 -12.54 14.17
C ALA A 201 0.11 -12.26 12.82
N GLY A 202 0.71 -12.80 11.75
CA GLY A 202 0.21 -12.69 10.39
C GLY A 202 1.33 -12.32 9.42
N PRO A 203 1.92 -11.12 9.59
CA PRO A 203 3.14 -10.73 8.90
C PRO A 203 4.42 -11.13 9.65
N ASP A 204 5.51 -11.24 8.90
CA ASP A 204 6.87 -11.11 9.39
C ASP A 204 7.32 -9.64 9.30
N TYR A 205 8.07 -9.18 10.30
CA TYR A 205 8.41 -7.76 10.47
C TYR A 205 9.91 -7.54 10.33
N THR A 206 10.30 -6.64 9.44
CA THR A 206 11.68 -6.17 9.35
C THR A 206 11.72 -4.66 9.53
N VAL A 207 12.48 -4.17 10.51
CA VAL A 207 12.74 -2.74 10.67
C VAL A 207 14.17 -2.46 10.26
N ILE A 208 14.37 -1.47 9.39
CA ILE A 208 15.68 -0.99 8.97
C ILE A 208 15.79 0.47 9.39
N THR A 209 16.68 0.78 10.33
CA THR A 209 16.88 2.14 10.84
C THR A 209 18.35 2.58 10.74
N THR A 210 18.59 3.88 10.84
CA THR A 210 19.92 4.51 10.75
C THR A 210 20.19 5.34 12.00
N ARG A 211 21.40 5.24 12.57
CA ARG A 211 21.84 6.07 13.70
C ARG A 211 21.87 7.56 13.36
N HIS A 212 21.85 7.88 12.06
CA HIS A 212 21.89 9.24 11.52
C HIS A 212 20.51 9.83 11.25
N ASP A 213 19.42 9.18 11.70
CA ASP A 213 18.06 9.67 11.48
C ASP A 213 17.85 11.04 12.13
N GLU A 214 17.58 12.03 11.29
CA GLU A 214 17.37 13.44 11.62
C GLU A 214 15.90 13.79 11.85
N VAL A 215 14.97 12.86 11.59
CA VAL A 215 13.52 13.07 11.67
C VAL A 215 12.91 12.27 12.82
N VAL A 216 13.13 10.96 12.86
CA VAL A 216 12.70 10.04 13.93
C VAL A 216 13.78 10.00 14.99
N ILE A 217 13.63 10.86 16.01
CA ILE A 217 14.63 11.04 17.07
C ILE A 217 14.05 10.59 18.42
N PRO A 218 14.73 9.70 19.17
CA PRO A 218 15.95 8.97 18.77
C PRO A 218 15.66 7.92 17.69
N TYR A 219 16.65 7.54 16.87
CA TYR A 219 16.48 6.53 15.82
C TYR A 219 15.95 5.18 16.34
N THR A 220 16.22 4.86 17.61
CA THR A 220 15.74 3.66 18.28
C THR A 220 14.21 3.66 18.46
N SER A 221 13.55 4.81 18.29
CA SER A 221 12.09 4.93 18.26
C SER A 221 11.46 4.14 17.10
N ALA A 222 12.25 3.85 16.06
CA ALA A 222 11.82 3.03 14.94
C ALA A 222 11.71 1.54 15.27
N LEU A 223 12.51 1.06 16.23
CA LEU A 223 12.61 -0.37 16.55
C LEU A 223 11.28 -0.87 17.14
N LEU A 224 10.96 -2.13 16.87
CA LEU A 224 9.79 -2.82 17.43
C LEU A 224 10.20 -3.82 18.50
N GLY A 225 9.29 -4.12 19.42
CA GLY A 225 9.34 -5.29 20.29
C GLY A 225 8.53 -6.46 19.72
N GLY A 226 9.01 -7.69 19.89
CA GLY A 226 8.34 -8.88 19.38
C GLY A 226 9.20 -10.14 19.47
N PRO A 227 8.64 -11.33 19.17
CA PRO A 227 9.41 -12.57 19.09
C PRO A 227 10.38 -12.52 17.90
N ALA A 228 11.64 -12.90 18.13
CA ALA A 228 12.68 -12.89 17.10
C ALA A 228 12.42 -13.85 15.93
N GLU A 229 11.47 -14.78 16.08
CA GLU A 229 11.00 -15.67 15.01
C GLU A 229 10.29 -14.90 13.88
N HIS A 230 9.66 -13.77 14.19
CA HIS A 230 8.86 -12.97 13.26
C HIS A 230 9.31 -11.50 13.20
N LEU A 231 10.43 -11.15 13.84
CA LEU A 231 10.92 -9.78 13.90
C LEU A 231 12.45 -9.70 13.79
N THR A 232 12.91 -8.93 12.80
CA THR A 232 14.30 -8.48 12.70
C THR A 232 14.39 -6.97 12.76
N ASN A 233 15.14 -6.46 13.74
CA ASN A 233 15.51 -5.06 13.85
C ASN A 233 16.95 -4.86 13.36
N VAL A 234 17.12 -4.07 12.31
CA VAL A 234 18.40 -3.75 11.67
C VAL A 234 18.76 -2.29 11.96
N VAL A 235 19.95 -2.06 12.53
CA VAL A 235 20.59 -0.74 12.58
C VAL A 235 21.71 -0.75 11.54
N LEU A 236 21.60 0.05 10.49
CA LEU A 236 22.50 0.00 9.32
C LEU A 236 23.98 0.02 9.73
N GLN A 237 24.34 0.89 10.69
CA GLN A 237 25.72 1.07 11.14
C GLN A 237 26.30 -0.11 11.91
N ASP A 238 25.49 -1.10 12.32
CA ASP A 238 26.00 -2.33 12.93
C ASP A 238 26.68 -3.23 11.90
N ALA A 239 26.19 -3.21 10.66
CA ALA A 239 26.79 -3.94 9.53
C ALA A 239 27.71 -3.04 8.68
N CYS A 240 27.29 -1.79 8.46
CA CYS A 240 27.98 -0.82 7.61
C CYS A 240 28.23 0.50 8.36
N PRO A 241 29.28 0.57 9.21
CA PRO A 241 29.52 1.74 10.09
C PRO A 241 29.76 3.07 9.37
N LEU A 242 30.09 3.03 8.08
CA LEU A 242 30.35 4.21 7.25
C LEU A 242 29.17 4.56 6.34
N ASP A 243 28.04 3.89 6.51
CA ASP A 243 26.81 4.29 5.86
C ASP A 243 26.24 5.54 6.55
N LEU A 244 26.13 6.63 5.80
CA LEU A 244 25.72 7.94 6.30
C LEU A 244 24.34 8.38 5.78
N PHE A 245 23.60 7.48 5.11
CA PHE A 245 22.24 7.81 4.67
C PHE A 245 21.36 8.11 5.90
N MET A 246 20.65 9.23 5.79
CA MET A 246 19.75 9.74 6.81
C MET A 246 18.30 9.41 6.44
N HIS A 247 17.33 9.96 7.16
CA HIS A 247 15.91 9.64 7.02
C HIS A 247 15.40 9.82 5.59
N ASP A 248 15.55 11.03 5.03
CA ASP A 248 14.98 11.39 3.72
C ASP A 248 15.54 10.57 2.55
N GLN A 249 16.79 10.10 2.67
CA GLN A 249 17.46 9.36 1.61
C GLN A 249 17.49 7.85 1.84
N ALA A 250 16.98 7.34 2.98
CA ALA A 250 17.08 5.92 3.34
C ALA A 250 16.55 4.98 2.24
N THR A 251 15.49 5.35 1.52
CA THR A 251 14.95 4.53 0.41
C THR A 251 15.80 4.54 -0.87
N LYS A 252 16.81 5.41 -0.93
CA LYS A 252 17.78 5.55 -2.03
C LYS A 252 19.10 4.84 -1.69
N ASP A 253 19.24 4.37 -0.46
CA ASP A 253 20.44 3.70 0.04
C ASP A 253 20.54 2.27 -0.53
N PRO A 254 21.69 1.90 -1.16
CA PRO A 254 21.92 0.55 -1.61
C PRO A 254 22.03 -0.51 -0.52
N VAL A 255 22.41 -0.16 0.71
CA VAL A 255 22.43 -1.09 1.85
C VAL A 255 21.01 -1.38 2.32
N VAL A 256 20.15 -0.36 2.43
CA VAL A 256 18.72 -0.55 2.69
C VAL A 256 18.07 -1.44 1.63
N ALA A 257 18.35 -1.20 0.34
CA ALA A 257 17.79 -2.04 -0.72
C ALA A 257 18.17 -3.52 -0.59
N GLN A 258 19.40 -3.82 -0.14
CA GLN A 258 19.84 -5.19 0.11
C GLN A 258 19.09 -5.84 1.28
N TRP A 259 18.85 -5.10 2.37
CA TRP A 259 18.06 -5.59 3.49
C TRP A 259 16.59 -5.81 3.13
N VAL A 260 15.99 -4.92 2.34
CA VAL A 260 14.62 -5.10 1.83
C VAL A 260 14.56 -6.35 0.95
N LEU A 261 15.47 -6.51 0.00
CA LEU A 261 15.50 -7.71 -0.85
C LEU A 261 15.74 -8.99 -0.05
N ASN A 262 16.54 -8.93 1.02
CA ASN A 262 16.74 -10.08 1.89
C ASN A 262 15.45 -10.44 2.64
N ALA A 263 14.74 -9.47 3.22
CA ALA A 263 13.46 -9.69 3.88
C ALA A 263 12.46 -10.40 2.94
N LEU A 264 12.33 -9.91 1.70
CA LEU A 264 11.32 -10.39 0.75
C LEU A 264 11.69 -11.70 0.03
N ALA A 265 12.89 -12.25 0.26
CA ALA A 265 13.42 -13.37 -0.53
C ALA A 265 13.12 -14.75 0.08
N HIS A 266 12.60 -14.81 1.29
CA HIS A 266 12.37 -16.05 2.02
C HIS A 266 11.23 -15.91 3.02
N GLU A 267 10.72 -17.05 3.53
CA GLU A 267 9.80 -17.03 4.67
C GLU A 267 10.51 -16.46 5.90
N GLY A 268 9.77 -15.74 6.75
CA GLY A 268 10.33 -15.07 7.92
C GLY A 268 10.87 -13.66 7.61
N PRO A 269 11.17 -12.87 8.66
CA PRO A 269 11.74 -11.54 8.49
C PRO A 269 13.18 -11.63 7.94
N ALA A 270 13.79 -10.51 7.55
CA ALA A 270 15.19 -10.50 7.10
C ALA A 270 16.11 -11.30 8.02
N ASP A 271 17.02 -12.08 7.43
CA ASP A 271 17.97 -12.89 8.17
C ASP A 271 18.88 -11.99 9.02
N PRO A 272 18.87 -12.07 10.36
CA PRO A 272 19.74 -11.25 11.21
C PRO A 272 21.25 -11.55 11.00
N ALA A 273 21.58 -12.71 10.41
CA ALA A 273 22.95 -13.05 10.02
C ALA A 273 23.34 -12.48 8.64
N PHE A 274 22.41 -11.92 7.86
CA PHE A 274 22.71 -11.31 6.57
C PHE A 274 23.76 -10.20 6.69
N ARG A 275 24.63 -10.10 5.69
CA ARG A 275 25.70 -9.10 5.64
C ARG A 275 25.63 -8.37 4.29
N PRO A 276 25.14 -7.13 4.26
CA PRO A 276 25.11 -6.35 3.04
C PRO A 276 26.52 -5.94 2.62
N ARG A 277 26.66 -5.62 1.33
CA ARG A 277 27.85 -4.94 0.81
C ARG A 277 27.76 -3.45 1.12
N CYS A 278 28.69 -2.96 1.93
CA CYS A 278 28.73 -1.58 2.40
C CYS A 278 29.40 -0.59 1.42
N ILE A 279 30.15 -1.09 0.42
CA ILE A 279 30.87 -0.27 -0.56
C ILE A 279 30.58 -0.83 -1.95
N GLY A 280 30.20 0.05 -2.87
CA GLY A 280 29.83 -0.28 -4.25
C GLY A 280 28.32 -0.49 -4.40
N GLY A 281 27.73 0.11 -5.43
CA GLY A 281 26.34 -0.15 -5.79
C GLY A 281 26.18 -1.61 -6.23
N ALA A 282 25.06 -2.23 -5.84
CA ALA A 282 24.56 -3.44 -6.49
C ALA A 282 24.33 -3.18 -7.98
#